data_AF-A0A7J8P5C6-F1
#
_entry.id   AF-A0A7J8P5C6-F1
#
_cell.length_a   1.000
_cell.length_b   1.000
_cell.length_c   1.000
_cell.angle_alpha   90.00
_cell.angle_beta   90.00
_cell.angle_gamma   90.00
#
_symmetry.space_group_name_H-M   'P 1'
#
loop_
_entity.id
_entity.type
_entity.pdbx_description
1 polymer ?
#
loop_
_entity_poly.entity_id
_entity_poly.type
_entity_poly.pdbx_seq_one_letter_code
_entity_poly.pdbx_strand_id
1 'polypeptide(L)'
;QSLETTDPDRSHGFDGLTALELTGTDRVGLLSEVFAVLADLQCNVVDAKVWTHNGRIASLIYVKDCNSGSPIEDSQQIDRIEARLRNVLKGDNDIRSAKTSVSMAVTHTERRLHQMMFADRDYDRKPILQHKVDLPVVTVQNWVERGYSVVNVQCKDRTKLLFDVVCTLTDMQYVVFHATINTTGDKAYQEFYIRHSDGTPISSEPERQRVIQCLQAAVERRAYEGVRLELCTVDRQALLADVTRTFRENGLNVTRAEISTTRDMALNVFYVTDAIGNLADPKTIEAVRQKIGLGKLKVKELPLVYQEKVEREEQAVGVGGTV
;
A
#
# COMPACT_ATOMS: atom_id res chain seq x y z
N GLN A 1 4.17 7.54 28.64
CA GLN A 1 2.73 7.26 28.73
C GLN A 1 2.09 7.91 27.52
N SER A 2 2.07 7.19 26.41
CA SER A 2 1.58 7.67 25.11
C SER A 2 0.25 6.98 24.90
N LEU A 3 -0.83 7.65 25.27
CA LEU A 3 -2.18 7.23 24.96
C LEU A 3 -2.36 7.40 23.46
N GLU A 4 -1.98 6.39 22.68
CA GLU A 4 -2.69 6.14 21.43
C GLU A 4 -4.12 5.82 21.83
N THR A 5 -5.00 6.80 21.65
CA THR A 5 -6.43 6.58 21.64
C THR A 5 -6.71 5.57 20.53
N THR A 6 -6.77 4.31 20.94
CA THR A 6 -7.47 3.26 20.23
C THR A 6 -8.93 3.70 20.20
N ASP A 7 -9.30 4.39 19.11
CA ASP A 7 -10.67 4.77 18.86
C ASP A 7 -11.45 3.47 18.56
N PRO A 8 -12.35 3.00 19.44
CA PRO A 8 -12.97 1.67 19.30
C PRO A 8 -14.10 1.65 18.28
N ASP A 9 -14.33 2.72 17.52
CA ASP A 9 -15.57 2.95 16.77
C ASP A 9 -15.45 2.79 15.23
N ARG A 10 -14.37 2.18 14.72
CA ARG A 10 -14.20 1.92 13.28
C ARG A 10 -14.99 0.72 12.73
N SER A 11 -16.10 0.36 13.38
CA SER A 11 -17.11 -0.54 12.85
C SER A 11 -18.38 0.22 12.43
N HIS A 12 -18.24 1.39 11.81
CA HIS A 12 -19.30 1.83 10.91
C HIS A 12 -19.34 0.83 9.76
N GLY A 13 -20.34 -0.04 9.78
CA GLY A 13 -20.57 -0.99 8.69
C GLY A 13 -20.53 -0.25 7.36
N PHE A 14 -19.85 -0.81 6.37
CA PHE A 14 -19.92 -0.36 4.98
C PHE A 14 -21.31 -0.61 4.35
N ASP A 15 -22.34 -0.76 5.19
CA ASP A 15 -23.73 -0.97 4.81
C ASP A 15 -24.22 0.28 4.08
N GLY A 16 -24.61 0.11 2.81
CA GLY A 16 -25.03 1.20 1.94
C GLY A 16 -23.88 1.93 1.23
N LEU A 17 -22.73 1.29 1.03
CA LEU A 17 -21.64 1.75 0.15
C LEU A 17 -21.43 0.79 -1.03
N THR A 18 -21.11 1.34 -2.19
CA THR A 18 -20.68 0.55 -3.35
C THR A 18 -19.16 0.42 -3.32
N ALA A 19 -18.62 -0.80 -3.33
CA ALA A 19 -17.18 -1.04 -3.32
C ALA A 19 -16.66 -1.23 -4.75
N LEU A 20 -15.60 -0.51 -5.09
CA LEU A 20 -14.87 -0.62 -6.35
C LEU A 20 -13.51 -1.24 -6.07
N GLU A 21 -13.24 -2.35 -6.72
CA GLU A 21 -11.94 -3.03 -6.71
C GLU A 21 -11.21 -2.75 -8.03
N LEU A 22 -10.00 -2.21 -7.93
CA LEU A 22 -9.15 -1.87 -9.06
C LEU A 22 -7.81 -2.57 -8.94
N THR A 23 -7.40 -3.30 -9.98
CA THR A 23 -6.02 -3.80 -10.15
C THR A 23 -5.48 -3.47 -11.53
N GLY A 24 -4.17 -3.30 -11.63
CA GLY A 24 -3.52 -3.10 -12.91
C GLY A 24 -2.08 -2.63 -12.79
N THR A 25 -1.55 -2.14 -13.90
CA THR A 25 -0.19 -1.60 -13.97
C THR A 25 -0.18 -0.16 -13.46
N ASP A 26 0.63 0.11 -12.44
CA ASP A 26 0.77 1.44 -11.86
C ASP A 26 1.59 2.36 -12.78
N ARG A 27 1.24 3.66 -12.75
CA ARG A 27 1.98 4.73 -13.43
C ARG A 27 1.73 6.06 -12.73
N VAL A 28 2.72 6.95 -12.82
CA VAL A 28 2.63 8.30 -12.24
C VAL A 28 1.37 9.00 -12.76
N GLY A 29 0.53 9.47 -11.84
CA GLY A 29 -0.72 10.16 -12.15
C GLY A 29 -1.95 9.28 -12.32
N LEU A 30 -1.83 7.95 -12.26
CA LEU A 30 -2.97 7.04 -12.39
C LEU A 30 -4.06 7.32 -11.34
N LEU A 31 -3.67 7.50 -10.08
CA LEU A 31 -4.62 7.78 -9.00
C LEU A 31 -5.39 9.09 -9.21
N SER A 32 -4.74 10.09 -9.82
CA SER A 32 -5.39 11.36 -10.18
C SER A 32 -6.44 11.18 -11.28
N GLU A 33 -6.15 10.35 -12.28
CA GLU A 33 -7.10 10.02 -13.34
C GLU A 33 -8.30 9.23 -12.80
N VAL A 34 -8.06 8.27 -11.90
CA VAL A 34 -9.13 7.50 -11.24
C VAL A 34 -10.07 8.43 -10.46
N PHE A 35 -9.54 9.30 -9.59
CA PHE A 35 -10.38 10.23 -8.83
C PHE A 35 -11.07 11.27 -9.71
N ALA A 36 -10.45 11.69 -10.82
CA ALA A 36 -11.09 12.58 -11.78
C ALA A 36 -12.30 11.92 -12.46
N VAL A 37 -12.18 10.64 -12.85
CA VAL A 37 -13.30 9.87 -13.42
C VAL A 37 -14.44 9.72 -12.40
N LEU A 38 -14.12 9.37 -11.14
CA LEU A 38 -15.14 9.25 -10.10
C LEU A 38 -15.86 10.59 -9.85
N ALA A 39 -15.12 11.70 -9.83
CA ALA A 39 -15.70 13.03 -9.68
C ALA A 39 -16.60 13.42 -10.86
N ASP A 40 -16.21 13.12 -12.10
CA ASP A 40 -16.98 13.37 -13.33
C ASP A 40 -18.29 12.55 -13.35
N LEU A 41 -18.23 11.32 -12.84
CA LEU A 41 -19.39 10.43 -12.70
C LEU A 41 -20.23 10.71 -11.44
N GLN A 42 -19.97 11.81 -10.74
CA GLN A 42 -20.70 12.21 -9.52
C GLN A 42 -20.71 11.11 -8.44
N CYS A 43 -19.60 10.37 -8.33
CA CYS A 43 -19.37 9.39 -7.27
C CYS A 43 -18.61 10.07 -6.13
N ASN A 44 -19.22 10.13 -4.96
CA ASN A 44 -18.55 10.60 -3.76
C ASN A 44 -17.71 9.48 -3.15
N VAL A 45 -16.42 9.71 -2.92
CA VAL A 45 -15.51 8.73 -2.31
C VAL A 45 -15.57 8.91 -0.79
N VAL A 46 -16.04 7.89 -0.08
CA VAL A 46 -16.21 7.92 1.38
C VAL A 46 -14.99 7.34 2.10
N ASP A 47 -14.49 6.22 1.60
CA ASP A 47 -13.28 5.56 2.11
C ASP A 47 -12.51 4.98 0.92
N ALA A 48 -11.19 4.96 0.97
CA ALA A 48 -10.39 4.27 -0.02
C ALA A 48 -9.04 3.84 0.55
N LYS A 49 -8.58 2.67 0.12
CA LYS A 49 -7.22 2.21 0.33
C LYS A 49 -6.57 1.89 -0.99
N VAL A 50 -5.37 2.41 -1.21
CA VAL A 50 -4.58 2.26 -2.43
C VAL A 50 -3.19 1.78 -2.05
N TRP A 51 -2.74 0.68 -2.63
CA TRP A 51 -1.37 0.19 -2.53
C TRP A 51 -0.75 0.13 -3.92
N THR A 52 0.53 0.50 -4.03
CA THR A 52 1.35 0.23 -5.21
C THR A 52 2.62 -0.51 -4.83
N HIS A 53 3.03 -1.46 -5.65
CA HIS A 53 4.27 -2.22 -5.47
C HIS A 53 4.72 -2.83 -6.80
N ASN A 54 6.02 -2.79 -7.10
CA ASN A 54 6.61 -3.34 -8.33
C ASN A 54 5.89 -2.94 -9.63
N GLY A 55 5.39 -1.70 -9.69
CA GLY A 55 4.64 -1.17 -10.83
C GLY A 55 3.26 -1.79 -11.01
N ARG A 56 2.69 -2.37 -9.95
CA ARG A 56 1.29 -2.80 -9.84
C ARG A 56 0.55 -1.93 -8.85
N ILE A 57 -0.76 -1.77 -9.06
CA ILE A 57 -1.66 -1.08 -8.15
C ILE A 57 -2.80 -2.03 -7.74
N ALA A 58 -3.18 -1.96 -6.47
CA ALA A 58 -4.43 -2.50 -5.97
C ALA A 58 -5.15 -1.43 -5.16
N SER A 59 -6.42 -1.19 -5.46
CA SER A 59 -7.23 -0.22 -4.75
C SER A 59 -8.63 -0.75 -4.44
N LEU A 60 -9.08 -0.49 -3.22
CA LEU A 60 -10.46 -0.66 -2.80
C LEU A 60 -11.03 0.72 -2.46
N ILE A 61 -12.07 1.14 -3.19
CA ILE A 61 -12.69 2.47 -3.08
C ILE A 61 -14.16 2.28 -2.76
N TYR A 62 -14.63 2.87 -1.67
CA TYR A 62 -16.03 2.88 -1.28
C TYR A 62 -16.66 4.19 -1.71
N VAL A 63 -17.70 4.09 -2.54
CA VAL A 63 -18.38 5.25 -3.13
C VAL A 63 -19.87 5.28 -2.81
N LYS A 64 -20.43 6.50 -2.86
CA LYS A 64 -21.88 6.78 -2.88
C LYS A 64 -22.21 7.66 -4.06
N ASP A 65 -23.45 7.62 -4.50
CA ASP A 65 -23.95 8.58 -5.47
C ASP A 65 -24.06 9.98 -4.81
N CYS A 66 -23.51 11.02 -5.44
CA CYS A 66 -23.50 12.38 -4.88
C CYS A 66 -24.90 12.98 -4.74
N ASN A 67 -25.85 12.62 -5.60
CA ASN A 67 -27.17 13.26 -5.66
C ASN A 67 -28.12 12.67 -4.60
N SER A 68 -28.07 11.35 -4.45
CA SER A 68 -28.95 10.61 -3.56
C SER A 68 -28.33 10.30 -2.19
N GLY A 69 -27.00 10.27 -2.09
CA GLY A 69 -26.28 9.83 -0.89
C GLY A 69 -26.44 8.33 -0.60
N SER A 70 -27.05 7.58 -1.52
CA SER A 70 -27.30 6.14 -1.42
C SER A 70 -26.17 5.34 -2.09
N PRO A 71 -26.10 4.01 -1.86
CA PRO A 71 -25.29 3.15 -2.70
C PRO A 71 -25.70 3.29 -4.18
N ILE A 72 -24.72 3.09 -5.06
CA ILE A 72 -24.93 3.03 -6.50
C ILE A 72 -25.43 1.61 -6.81
N GLU A 73 -26.74 1.49 -7.07
CA GLU A 73 -27.40 0.22 -7.40
C GLU A 73 -27.81 0.11 -8.88
N ASP A 74 -27.83 1.24 -9.60
CA ASP A 74 -28.16 1.23 -11.03
C ASP A 74 -27.08 0.52 -11.85
N SER A 75 -27.47 -0.61 -12.46
CA SER A 75 -26.60 -1.41 -13.32
C SER A 75 -26.00 -0.59 -14.47
N GLN A 76 -26.74 0.35 -15.06
CA GLN A 76 -26.20 1.14 -16.17
C GLN A 76 -25.12 2.13 -15.70
N GLN A 77 -25.33 2.74 -14.53
CA GLN A 77 -24.33 3.59 -13.89
C GLN A 77 -23.08 2.79 -13.51
N ILE A 78 -23.26 1.58 -12.94
CA ILE A 78 -22.16 0.67 -12.60
C ILE A 78 -21.35 0.30 -13.85
N ASP A 79 -22.01 -0.14 -14.93
CA ASP A 79 -21.36 -0.51 -16.19
C ASP A 79 -20.57 0.67 -16.78
N ARG A 80 -21.11 1.89 -16.68
CA ARG A 80 -20.45 3.12 -17.11
C ARG A 80 -19.22 3.44 -16.26
N ILE A 81 -19.29 3.28 -14.94
CA ILE A 81 -18.16 3.45 -14.02
C ILE A 81 -17.07 2.44 -14.36
N GLU A 82 -17.44 1.16 -14.48
CA GLU A 82 -16.51 0.08 -14.79
C GLU A 82 -15.81 0.33 -16.15
N ALA A 83 -16.56 0.67 -17.20
CA ALA A 83 -16.01 0.93 -18.51
C ALA A 83 -15.02 2.11 -18.51
N ARG A 84 -15.35 3.20 -17.82
CA ARG A 84 -14.48 4.39 -17.71
C ARG A 84 -13.20 4.08 -16.94
N LEU A 85 -13.31 3.44 -15.78
CA LEU A 85 -12.15 3.08 -14.95
C LEU A 85 -11.26 2.05 -15.64
N ARG A 86 -11.86 1.07 -16.32
CA ARG A 86 -11.12 0.08 -17.12
C ARG A 86 -10.29 0.75 -18.20
N ASN A 87 -10.79 1.80 -18.86
CA ASN A 87 -10.02 2.54 -19.86
C ASN A 87 -8.83 3.28 -19.26
N VAL A 88 -8.96 3.83 -18.05
CA VAL A 88 -7.86 4.51 -17.33
C VAL A 88 -6.76 3.51 -16.93
N LEU A 89 -7.16 2.31 -16.47
CA LEU A 89 -6.24 1.25 -16.06
C LEU A 89 -5.58 0.53 -17.25
N LYS A 90 -6.22 0.51 -18.42
CA LYS A 90 -5.72 -0.12 -19.66
C LYS A 90 -4.62 0.66 -20.40
N GLY A 91 -3.95 1.63 -19.77
CA GLY A 91 -2.91 2.46 -20.40
C GLY A 91 -1.95 1.68 -21.31
N ASP A 92 -1.43 2.38 -22.32
CA ASP A 92 -0.88 1.95 -23.64
C ASP A 92 -0.33 0.52 -23.90
N ASN A 93 0.02 -0.32 -22.91
CA ASN A 93 0.80 -1.54 -23.16
C ASN A 93 0.43 -2.81 -22.37
N ASP A 94 -0.66 -2.87 -21.58
CA ASP A 94 -0.95 -4.11 -20.82
C ASP A 94 -2.44 -4.49 -20.74
N ILE A 95 -2.94 -5.04 -21.87
CA ILE A 95 -4.34 -5.44 -22.07
C ILE A 95 -4.80 -6.55 -21.10
N ARG A 96 -3.89 -7.35 -20.54
CA ARG A 96 -4.23 -8.56 -19.76
C ARG A 96 -4.29 -8.34 -18.25
N SER A 97 -3.88 -7.16 -17.78
CA SER A 97 -3.59 -6.86 -16.38
C SER A 97 -4.69 -6.04 -15.69
N ALA A 98 -5.33 -5.11 -16.42
CA ALA A 98 -6.31 -4.19 -15.86
C ALA A 98 -7.64 -4.88 -15.53
N LYS A 99 -7.99 -4.96 -14.25
CA LYS A 99 -9.28 -5.46 -13.77
C LYS A 99 -9.97 -4.39 -12.93
N THR A 100 -11.25 -4.21 -13.21
CA THR A 100 -12.17 -3.44 -12.38
C THR A 100 -13.32 -4.38 -12.05
N SER A 101 -13.69 -4.45 -10.78
CA SER A 101 -14.89 -5.15 -10.34
C SER A 101 -15.62 -4.32 -9.31
N VAL A 102 -16.95 -4.33 -9.38
CA VAL A 102 -17.82 -3.68 -8.40
C VAL A 102 -18.44 -4.76 -7.53
N SER A 103 -18.34 -4.61 -6.20
CA SER A 103 -18.88 -5.57 -5.24
C SER A 103 -19.63 -4.86 -4.12
N MET A 104 -20.53 -5.59 -3.46
CA MET A 104 -21.19 -5.14 -2.24
C MET A 104 -20.43 -5.72 -1.05
N ALA A 105 -19.96 -4.83 -0.17
CA ALA A 105 -19.34 -5.10 1.13
C ALA A 105 -18.12 -6.06 1.13
N VAL A 106 -16.95 -5.51 1.48
CA VAL A 106 -15.76 -6.29 1.84
C VAL A 106 -15.53 -6.15 3.34
N THR A 107 -15.59 -7.25 4.09
CA THR A 107 -15.43 -7.22 5.57
C THR A 107 -14.02 -6.90 6.02
N HIS A 108 -13.00 -7.22 5.21
CA HIS A 108 -11.59 -7.00 5.53
C HIS A 108 -10.80 -6.38 4.37
N THR A 109 -10.87 -5.05 4.22
CA THR A 109 -10.18 -4.27 3.17
C THR A 109 -8.71 -4.67 2.99
N GLU A 110 -7.98 -4.81 4.09
CA GLU A 110 -6.55 -5.12 4.04
C GLU A 110 -6.23 -6.53 3.58
N ARG A 111 -7.05 -7.50 3.98
CA ARG A 111 -6.94 -8.88 3.50
C ARG A 111 -7.26 -8.94 2.00
N ARG A 112 -8.27 -8.19 1.56
CA ARG A 112 -8.67 -8.15 0.16
C ARG A 112 -7.59 -7.52 -0.73
N LEU A 113 -7.00 -6.40 -0.31
CA LEU A 113 -5.86 -5.79 -1.01
C LEU A 113 -4.66 -6.75 -1.12
N HIS A 114 -4.40 -7.53 -0.08
CA HIS A 114 -3.35 -8.55 -0.10
C HIS A 114 -3.62 -9.61 -1.21
N GLN A 115 -4.84 -10.13 -1.26
CA GLN A 115 -5.26 -11.10 -2.27
C GLN A 115 -5.21 -10.51 -3.69
N MET A 116 -5.63 -9.25 -3.84
CA MET A 116 -5.58 -8.54 -5.11
C MET A 116 -4.14 -8.41 -5.61
N MET A 117 -3.21 -7.94 -4.78
CA MET A 117 -1.79 -7.85 -5.15
C MET A 117 -1.19 -9.20 -5.52
N PHE A 118 -1.46 -10.23 -4.72
CA PHE A 118 -0.98 -11.58 -4.98
C PHE A 118 -1.53 -12.15 -6.31
N ALA A 119 -2.84 -12.03 -6.55
CA ALA A 119 -3.47 -12.50 -7.78
C ALA A 119 -2.94 -11.77 -9.03
N ASP A 120 -2.50 -10.53 -8.83
CA ASP A 120 -1.95 -9.64 -9.86
C ASP A 120 -0.43 -9.81 -10.06
N ARG A 121 0.19 -10.72 -9.31
CA ARG A 121 1.60 -11.16 -9.42
C ARG A 121 2.62 -10.03 -9.31
N ASP A 122 2.39 -9.12 -8.38
CA ASP A 122 3.36 -8.06 -8.06
C ASP A 122 4.74 -8.58 -7.61
N TYR A 123 4.82 -9.83 -7.15
CA TYR A 123 6.07 -10.52 -6.79
C TYR A 123 6.93 -10.97 -8.00
N ASP A 124 6.39 -10.99 -9.23
CA ASP A 124 7.12 -11.45 -10.43
C ASP A 124 8.08 -10.37 -10.99
N ARG A 125 7.86 -9.08 -10.68
CA ARG A 125 8.64 -7.97 -11.24
C ARG A 125 9.87 -7.66 -10.39
N LYS A 126 11.02 -7.52 -11.05
CA LYS A 126 12.24 -7.02 -10.40
C LYS A 126 12.10 -5.52 -10.12
N PRO A 127 12.57 -5.02 -8.97
CA PRO A 127 12.61 -3.59 -8.71
C PRO A 127 13.41 -2.90 -9.82
N ILE A 128 12.86 -1.82 -10.37
CA ILE A 128 13.51 -0.97 -11.36
C ILE A 128 14.57 -0.18 -10.58
N LEU A 129 15.75 -0.77 -10.38
CA LEU A 129 16.92 -0.19 -9.71
C LEU A 129 16.68 0.28 -8.26
N GLN A 130 17.23 -0.45 -7.29
CA GLN A 130 17.38 0.10 -5.95
C GLN A 130 18.51 -0.61 -5.19
N HIS A 131 19.52 0.16 -4.79
CA HIS A 131 20.43 -0.20 -3.70
C HIS A 131 19.62 -0.10 -2.39
N LYS A 132 18.68 -1.02 -2.14
CA LYS A 132 18.02 -1.13 -0.84
C LYS A 132 19.00 -1.80 0.13
N VAL A 133 19.44 -1.06 1.14
CA VAL A 133 20.34 -1.55 2.19
C VAL A 133 19.61 -2.52 3.15
N ASP A 134 18.27 -2.47 3.20
CA ASP A 134 17.43 -3.26 4.13
C ASP A 134 16.33 -4.09 3.44
N LEU A 135 16.71 -4.87 2.41
CA LEU A 135 15.78 -5.83 1.81
C LEU A 135 15.41 -6.94 2.80
N PRO A 136 14.14 -7.42 2.80
CA PRO A 136 13.77 -8.58 3.59
C PRO A 136 14.55 -9.81 3.13
N VAL A 137 15.20 -10.47 4.09
CA VAL A 137 15.88 -11.74 3.88
C VAL A 137 14.89 -12.85 4.20
N VAL A 138 14.53 -13.62 3.18
CA VAL A 138 13.68 -14.79 3.32
C VAL A 138 14.48 -16.03 2.95
N THR A 139 14.53 -17.00 3.86
CA THR A 139 15.16 -18.30 3.58
C THR A 139 14.18 -19.43 3.83
N VAL A 140 14.28 -20.46 3.02
CA VAL A 140 13.43 -21.65 3.09
C VAL A 140 14.33 -22.87 3.17
N GLN A 141 14.11 -23.69 4.20
CA GLN A 141 14.83 -24.93 4.47
C GLN A 141 13.83 -26.07 4.59
N ASN A 142 14.16 -27.23 4.03
CA ASN A 142 13.32 -28.43 4.15
C ASN A 142 13.80 -29.31 5.28
N TRP A 143 12.88 -29.66 6.18
CA TRP A 143 13.09 -30.62 7.26
C TRP A 143 12.39 -31.93 6.90
N VAL A 144 13.02 -32.69 6.00
CA VAL A 144 12.46 -33.91 5.41
C VAL A 144 12.04 -34.93 6.47
N GLU A 145 12.84 -35.10 7.52
CA GLU A 145 12.57 -36.05 8.62
C GLU A 145 11.27 -35.76 9.38
N ARG A 146 10.87 -34.50 9.47
CA ARG A 146 9.62 -34.09 10.15
C ARG A 146 8.48 -33.81 9.18
N GLY A 147 8.75 -33.82 7.87
CA GLY A 147 7.76 -33.55 6.83
C GLY A 147 7.23 -32.11 6.83
N TYR A 148 8.05 -31.13 7.18
CA TYR A 148 7.72 -29.70 7.13
C TYR A 148 8.84 -28.91 6.44
N SER A 149 8.49 -27.72 5.96
CA SER A 149 9.47 -26.69 5.53
C SER A 149 9.53 -25.59 6.59
N VAL A 150 10.72 -25.06 6.82
CA VAL A 150 10.98 -23.95 7.74
C VAL A 150 11.26 -22.71 6.90
N VAL A 151 10.45 -21.68 7.12
CA VAL A 151 10.59 -20.36 6.48
C VAL A 151 11.08 -19.38 7.52
N ASN A 152 12.21 -18.74 7.27
CA ASN A 152 12.74 -17.66 8.09
C ASN A 152 12.58 -16.35 7.35
N VAL A 153 11.96 -15.36 8.00
CA VAL A 153 11.79 -13.99 7.52
C VAL A 153 12.52 -13.06 8.47
N GLN A 154 13.49 -12.32 7.94
CA GLN A 154 14.23 -11.30 8.66
C GLN A 154 14.11 -9.95 7.93
N CYS A 155 13.63 -8.94 8.62
CA CYS A 155 13.45 -7.60 8.06
C CYS A 155 13.33 -6.54 9.17
N LYS A 156 13.16 -5.27 8.80
CA LYS A 156 12.78 -4.22 9.73
C LYS A 156 11.39 -4.48 10.30
N ASP A 157 11.24 -4.40 11.62
CA ASP A 157 9.96 -4.60 12.27
C ASP A 157 9.01 -3.44 11.94
N ARG A 158 7.72 -3.79 11.78
CA ARG A 158 6.66 -2.84 11.50
C ARG A 158 5.31 -3.42 11.86
N THR A 159 4.35 -2.52 12.10
CA THR A 159 2.96 -2.90 12.30
C THR A 159 2.47 -3.78 11.15
N LYS A 160 1.75 -4.84 11.50
CA LYS A 160 1.15 -5.82 10.57
C LYS A 160 2.14 -6.70 9.80
N LEU A 161 3.42 -6.73 10.16
CA LEU A 161 4.39 -7.63 9.53
C LEU A 161 3.95 -9.11 9.60
N LEU A 162 3.60 -9.61 10.79
CA LEU A 162 3.09 -10.97 10.97
C LEU A 162 1.84 -11.24 10.11
N PHE A 163 0.93 -10.27 10.04
CA PHE A 163 -0.29 -10.38 9.25
C PHE A 163 0.04 -10.59 7.77
N ASP A 164 0.99 -9.83 7.22
CA ASP A 164 1.38 -9.95 5.81
C ASP A 164 2.04 -11.30 5.51
N VAL A 165 2.92 -11.77 6.39
CA VAL A 165 3.57 -13.07 6.24
C VAL A 165 2.55 -14.21 6.28
N VAL A 166 1.67 -14.24 7.28
CA VAL A 166 0.66 -15.30 7.41
C VAL A 166 -0.37 -15.25 6.27
N CYS A 167 -0.81 -14.05 5.86
CA CYS A 167 -1.69 -13.90 4.71
C CYS A 167 -1.06 -14.46 3.43
N THR A 168 0.23 -14.19 3.21
CA THR A 168 0.97 -14.71 2.06
C THR A 168 1.06 -16.24 2.08
N LEU A 169 1.46 -16.81 3.21
CA LEU A 169 1.51 -18.27 3.36
C LEU A 169 0.14 -18.90 3.11
N THR A 170 -0.92 -18.29 3.63
CA THR A 170 -2.31 -18.74 3.43
C THR A 170 -2.75 -18.64 1.96
N ASP A 171 -2.45 -17.53 1.28
CA ASP A 171 -2.77 -17.34 -0.14
C ASP A 171 -2.02 -18.32 -1.05
N MET A 172 -0.84 -18.76 -0.62
CA MET A 172 -0.05 -19.81 -1.24
C MET A 172 -0.46 -21.23 -0.78
N GLN A 173 -1.54 -21.37 -0.03
CA GLN A 173 -2.08 -22.64 0.47
C GLN A 173 -1.14 -23.40 1.40
N TYR A 174 -0.28 -22.70 2.16
CA TYR A 174 0.49 -23.30 3.24
C TYR A 174 -0.24 -23.16 4.59
N VAL A 175 -0.17 -24.23 5.37
CA VAL A 175 -0.63 -24.29 6.76
C VAL A 175 0.56 -24.07 7.68
N VAL A 176 0.43 -23.11 8.60
CA VAL A 176 1.42 -22.84 9.66
C VAL A 176 1.10 -23.70 10.89
N PHE A 177 2.00 -24.58 11.28
CA PHE A 177 1.86 -25.46 12.46
C PHE A 177 2.44 -24.83 13.71
N HIS A 178 3.57 -24.17 13.54
CA HIS A 178 4.30 -23.51 14.60
C HIS A 178 4.98 -22.27 14.04
N ALA A 179 5.07 -21.24 14.86
CA ALA A 179 5.83 -20.04 14.52
C ALA A 179 6.52 -19.49 15.76
N THR A 180 7.76 -19.03 15.57
CA THR A 180 8.51 -18.28 16.57
C THR A 180 8.67 -16.86 16.06
N ILE A 181 8.25 -15.87 16.86
CA ILE A 181 8.26 -14.46 16.49
C ILE A 181 9.08 -13.73 17.52
N ASN A 182 10.18 -13.11 17.07
CA ASN A 182 11.04 -12.29 17.90
C ASN A 182 11.26 -10.92 17.24
N THR A 183 11.38 -9.90 18.08
CA THR A 183 11.82 -8.57 17.69
C THR A 183 13.01 -8.19 18.54
N THR A 184 14.09 -7.73 17.91
CA THR A 184 15.30 -7.23 18.57
C THR A 184 15.64 -5.86 17.99
N GLY A 185 15.50 -4.81 18.79
CA GLY A 185 15.65 -3.44 18.31
C GLY A 185 14.59 -3.10 17.27
N ASP A 186 15.01 -2.66 16.09
CA ASP A 186 14.14 -2.38 14.95
C ASP A 186 14.05 -3.54 13.95
N LYS A 187 14.57 -4.73 14.29
CA LYS A 187 14.56 -5.92 13.42
C LYS A 187 13.61 -6.99 13.95
N ALA A 188 12.84 -7.56 13.04
CA ALA A 188 12.00 -8.73 13.26
C ALA A 188 12.65 -10.00 12.72
N TYR A 189 12.49 -11.08 13.46
CA TYR A 189 12.93 -12.43 13.14
C TYR A 189 11.73 -13.36 13.32
N GLN A 190 11.22 -13.91 12.22
CA GLN A 190 10.05 -14.78 12.24
C GLN A 190 10.39 -16.12 11.58
N GLU A 191 10.24 -17.21 12.33
CA GLU A 191 10.42 -18.57 11.87
C GLU A 191 9.06 -19.27 11.81
N PHE A 192 8.71 -19.85 10.66
CA PHE A 192 7.45 -20.55 10.44
C PHE A 192 7.69 -21.98 9.98
N TYR A 193 7.03 -22.94 10.65
CA TYR A 193 7.00 -24.34 10.27
C TYR A 193 5.74 -24.58 9.47
N ILE A 194 5.90 -24.84 8.17
CA ILE A 194 4.81 -24.89 7.21
C ILE A 194 4.75 -26.22 6.47
N ARG A 195 3.56 -26.51 5.96
CA ARG A 195 3.29 -27.60 5.02
C ARG A 195 2.28 -27.11 4.01
N HIS A 196 2.36 -27.58 2.77
CA HIS A 196 1.32 -27.29 1.80
C HIS A 196 0.01 -27.97 2.23
N SER A 197 -1.13 -27.45 1.78
CA SER A 197 -2.46 -27.96 2.14
C SER A 197 -2.68 -29.42 1.72
N ASP A 198 -1.89 -29.92 0.77
CA ASP A 198 -1.87 -31.34 0.36
C ASP A 198 -1.07 -32.26 1.31
N GLY A 199 -0.42 -31.70 2.34
CA GLY A 199 0.34 -32.46 3.30
C GLY A 199 1.85 -32.57 3.00
N THR A 200 2.34 -31.97 1.92
CA THR A 200 3.75 -32.07 1.52
C THR A 200 4.59 -30.86 1.97
N PRO A 201 5.88 -31.05 2.27
CA PRO A 201 6.81 -29.92 2.36
C PRO A 201 7.09 -29.35 0.97
N ILE A 202 7.66 -28.14 0.91
CA ILE A 202 8.13 -27.54 -0.34
C ILE A 202 9.09 -28.51 -1.01
N SER A 203 8.81 -28.88 -2.25
CA SER A 203 9.46 -30.03 -2.90
C SER A 203 10.37 -29.65 -4.05
N SER A 204 10.19 -28.45 -4.62
CA SER A 204 10.90 -28.01 -5.82
C SER A 204 11.54 -26.62 -5.66
N GLU A 205 12.65 -26.38 -6.37
CA GLU A 205 13.31 -25.07 -6.35
C GLU A 205 12.42 -23.93 -6.91
N PRO A 206 11.61 -24.12 -7.97
CA PRO A 206 10.68 -23.08 -8.42
C PRO A 206 9.63 -22.72 -7.38
N GLU A 207 9.07 -23.70 -6.67
CA GLU A 207 8.13 -23.48 -5.58
C GLU A 207 8.80 -22.71 -4.43
N ARG A 208 10.00 -23.13 -4.04
CA ARG A 208 10.83 -22.45 -3.04
C ARG A 208 11.08 -21.00 -3.40
N GLN A 209 11.51 -20.74 -4.63
CA GLN A 209 11.78 -19.39 -5.11
C GLN A 209 10.51 -18.53 -5.14
N ARG A 210 9.36 -19.13 -5.51
CA ARG A 210 8.07 -18.44 -5.49
C ARG A 210 7.68 -18.03 -4.07
N VAL A 211 7.87 -18.91 -3.07
CA VAL A 211 7.60 -18.59 -1.66
C VAL A 211 8.45 -17.42 -1.19
N ILE A 212 9.75 -17.45 -1.50
CA ILE A 212 10.69 -16.36 -1.18
C ILE A 212 10.19 -15.04 -1.79
N GLN A 213 9.91 -15.02 -3.09
CA GLN A 213 9.47 -13.81 -3.80
C GLN A 213 8.14 -13.26 -3.26
N CYS A 214 7.16 -14.13 -3.01
CA CYS A 214 5.87 -13.70 -2.50
C CYS A 214 5.99 -13.07 -1.11
N LEU A 215 6.81 -13.66 -0.24
CA LEU A 215 7.05 -13.14 1.11
C LEU A 215 7.82 -11.82 1.09
N GLN A 216 8.86 -11.72 0.26
CA GLN A 216 9.59 -10.46 0.08
C GLN A 216 8.66 -9.34 -0.40
N ALA A 217 7.87 -9.59 -1.45
CA ALA A 217 6.89 -8.62 -1.94
C ALA A 217 5.89 -8.22 -0.85
N ALA A 218 5.31 -9.18 -0.12
CA ALA A 218 4.35 -8.89 0.95
C ALA A 218 4.93 -8.04 2.08
N VAL A 219 6.20 -8.28 2.45
CA VAL A 219 6.90 -7.47 3.45
C VAL A 219 7.14 -6.05 2.92
N GLU A 220 7.56 -5.91 1.66
CA GLU A 220 7.90 -4.63 1.05
C GLU A 220 6.70 -3.74 0.73
N ARG A 221 5.55 -4.30 0.31
CA ARG A 221 4.32 -3.52 -0.01
C ARG A 221 3.89 -2.54 1.09
N ARG A 222 4.26 -2.80 2.34
CA ARG A 222 3.94 -1.95 3.50
C ARG A 222 5.19 -1.47 4.26
N ALA A 223 6.39 -1.67 3.70
CA ALA A 223 7.54 -0.93 4.14
C ALA A 223 7.31 0.54 3.73
N TYR A 224 7.12 1.43 4.69
CA TYR A 224 6.78 2.83 4.40
C TYR A 224 7.98 3.53 3.75
N GLU A 225 7.99 3.56 2.42
CA GLU A 225 8.93 4.33 1.62
C GLU A 225 8.27 5.65 1.20
N GLY A 226 8.94 6.78 1.46
CA GLY A 226 8.48 8.11 1.05
C GLY A 226 8.09 9.06 2.18
N VAL A 227 7.60 10.23 1.80
CA VAL A 227 7.14 11.28 2.72
C VAL A 227 5.67 11.05 3.04
N ARG A 228 5.31 11.09 4.33
CA ARG A 228 3.92 10.95 4.77
C ARG A 228 3.24 12.32 4.84
N LEU A 229 2.23 12.51 4.01
CA LEU A 229 1.41 13.70 3.93
C LEU A 229 0.02 13.43 4.51
N GLU A 230 -0.42 14.26 5.47
CA GLU A 230 -1.76 14.22 6.05
C GLU A 230 -2.55 15.43 5.57
N LEU A 231 -3.64 15.19 4.85
CA LEU A 231 -4.61 16.21 4.44
C LEU A 231 -5.78 16.22 5.44
N CYS A 232 -6.05 17.38 6.01
CA CYS A 232 -7.22 17.65 6.84
C CYS A 232 -7.91 18.93 6.34
N THR A 233 -9.08 18.79 5.73
CA THR A 233 -9.84 19.91 5.17
C THR A 233 -11.32 19.54 5.08
N VAL A 234 -12.20 20.53 4.98
CA VAL A 234 -13.60 20.30 4.59
C VAL A 234 -13.61 19.60 3.24
N ASP A 235 -14.37 18.51 3.17
CA ASP A 235 -14.54 17.72 1.96
C ASP A 235 -15.41 18.47 0.95
N ARG A 236 -15.13 18.24 -0.33
CA ARG A 236 -15.88 18.84 -1.43
C ARG A 236 -15.78 17.96 -2.65
N GLN A 237 -16.72 18.14 -3.57
CA GLN A 237 -16.67 17.47 -4.85
C GLN A 237 -15.32 17.75 -5.55
N ALA A 238 -14.74 16.68 -6.11
CA ALA A 238 -13.45 16.67 -6.78
C ALA A 238 -12.20 16.99 -5.93
N LEU A 239 -12.30 17.09 -4.59
CA LEU A 239 -11.15 17.38 -3.72
C LEU A 239 -9.97 16.43 -3.97
N LEU A 240 -10.24 15.12 -4.00
CA LEU A 240 -9.21 14.09 -4.22
C LEU A 240 -8.57 14.22 -5.59
N ALA A 241 -9.36 14.51 -6.63
CA ALA A 241 -8.86 14.71 -7.99
C ALA A 241 -7.91 15.92 -8.06
N ASP A 242 -8.26 17.03 -7.43
CA ASP A 242 -7.45 18.25 -7.41
C ASP A 242 -6.15 18.08 -6.62
N VAL A 243 -6.22 17.44 -5.44
CA VAL A 243 -5.05 17.19 -4.59
C VAL A 243 -4.06 16.25 -5.28
N THR A 244 -4.54 15.11 -5.79
CA THR A 244 -3.68 14.14 -6.49
C THR A 244 -3.18 14.64 -7.84
N ARG A 245 -3.94 15.53 -8.51
CA ARG A 245 -3.43 16.25 -9.69
C ARG A 245 -2.28 17.16 -9.31
N THR A 246 -2.40 17.89 -8.20
CA THR A 246 -1.31 18.74 -7.70
C THR A 246 -0.06 17.89 -7.41
N PHE A 247 -0.20 16.70 -6.83
CA PHE A 247 0.94 15.79 -6.64
C PHE A 247 1.60 15.42 -7.97
N ARG A 248 0.81 14.95 -8.94
CA ARG A 248 1.27 14.57 -10.28
C ARG A 248 2.01 15.71 -10.98
N GLU A 249 1.43 16.91 -10.99
CA GLU A 249 1.99 18.09 -11.68
C GLU A 249 3.31 18.57 -11.09
N ASN A 250 3.60 18.23 -9.83
CA ASN A 250 4.88 18.53 -9.18
C ASN A 250 5.81 17.29 -9.15
N GLY A 251 5.52 16.24 -9.94
CA GLY A 251 6.39 15.07 -10.07
C GLY A 251 6.38 14.13 -8.87
N LEU A 252 5.36 14.20 -8.01
CA LEU A 252 5.17 13.27 -6.90
C LEU A 252 4.35 12.06 -7.35
N ASN A 253 4.82 10.88 -6.97
CA ASN A 253 4.08 9.63 -7.12
C ASN A 253 3.46 9.22 -5.79
N VAL A 254 2.23 8.70 -5.80
CA VAL A 254 1.55 8.21 -4.59
C VAL A 254 1.74 6.70 -4.51
N THR A 255 2.50 6.23 -3.52
CA THR A 255 2.75 4.79 -3.31
C THR A 255 1.69 4.13 -2.43
N ARG A 256 1.06 4.93 -1.56
CA ARG A 256 -0.05 4.51 -0.73
C ARG A 256 -0.99 5.67 -0.42
N ALA A 257 -2.28 5.39 -0.41
CA ALA A 257 -3.30 6.33 0.04
C ALA A 257 -4.29 5.66 0.99
N GLU A 258 -4.65 6.37 2.05
CA GLU A 258 -5.74 6.05 2.96
C GLU A 258 -6.66 7.27 2.97
N ILE A 259 -7.85 7.12 2.41
CA ILE A 259 -8.82 8.19 2.23
C ILE A 259 -9.95 7.94 3.20
N SER A 260 -10.39 8.95 3.93
CA SER A 260 -11.54 8.83 4.82
C SER A 260 -12.26 10.16 4.90
N THR A 261 -13.56 10.14 4.59
CA THR A 261 -14.43 11.28 4.81
C THR A 261 -15.32 11.00 6.02
N THR A 262 -15.31 11.91 7.00
CA THR A 262 -16.10 11.79 8.23
C THR A 262 -16.70 13.15 8.58
N ARG A 263 -18.03 13.23 8.70
CA ARG A 263 -18.75 14.49 9.04
C ARG A 263 -18.29 15.68 8.20
N ASP A 264 -18.30 15.51 6.89
CA ASP A 264 -17.88 16.51 5.87
C ASP A 264 -16.40 16.94 5.95
N MET A 265 -15.57 16.22 6.70
CA MET A 265 -14.12 16.43 6.77
C MET A 265 -13.40 15.31 6.05
N ALA A 266 -12.52 15.68 5.12
CA ALA A 266 -11.58 14.77 4.48
C ALA A 266 -10.33 14.64 5.37
N LEU A 267 -10.06 13.41 5.79
CA LEU A 267 -8.93 13.00 6.64
C LEU A 267 -8.10 11.97 5.88
N ASN A 268 -7.23 12.45 4.99
CA ASN A 268 -6.53 11.60 4.03
C ASN A 268 -5.04 11.52 4.35
N VAL A 269 -4.47 10.33 4.20
CA VAL A 269 -3.04 10.07 4.35
C VAL A 269 -2.48 9.59 3.02
N PHE A 270 -1.42 10.24 2.55
CA PHE A 270 -0.70 9.87 1.35
C PHE A 270 0.76 9.60 1.69
N TYR A 271 1.31 8.53 1.13
CA TYR A 271 2.74 8.29 1.09
C TYR A 271 3.23 8.59 -0.31
N VAL A 272 4.20 9.50 -0.40
CA VAL A 272 4.67 10.01 -1.69
C VAL A 272 6.17 9.86 -1.88
N THR A 273 6.55 9.54 -3.10
CA THR A 273 7.94 9.49 -3.59
C THR A 273 8.09 10.47 -4.76
N ASP A 274 9.31 10.63 -5.26
CA ASP A 274 9.50 11.17 -6.60
C ASP A 274 8.94 10.20 -7.67
N ALA A 275 8.95 10.62 -8.94
CA ALA A 275 8.47 9.83 -10.07
C ALA A 275 9.27 8.54 -10.36
N ILE A 276 10.46 8.39 -9.79
CA ILE A 276 11.37 7.25 -9.99
C ILE A 276 11.30 6.27 -8.80
N GLY A 277 10.74 6.70 -7.66
CA GLY A 277 10.58 5.90 -6.45
C GLY A 277 11.53 6.27 -5.30
N ASN A 278 12.28 7.38 -5.39
CA ASN A 278 13.12 7.87 -4.29
C ASN A 278 12.36 8.83 -3.37
N LEU A 279 13.01 9.20 -2.27
CA LEU A 279 12.50 10.25 -1.38
C LEU A 279 12.32 11.56 -2.16
N ALA A 280 11.12 12.14 -2.05
CA ALA A 280 10.80 13.40 -2.69
C ALA A 280 11.64 14.55 -2.13
N ASP A 281 12.07 15.47 -3.01
CA ASP A 281 12.79 16.70 -2.60
C ASP A 281 11.91 17.53 -1.64
N PRO A 282 12.41 17.92 -0.45
CA PRO A 282 11.71 18.81 0.46
C PRO A 282 11.18 20.09 -0.20
N LYS A 283 11.86 20.65 -1.20
CA LYS A 283 11.39 21.83 -1.93
C LYS A 283 10.12 21.54 -2.73
N THR A 284 10.06 20.37 -3.37
CA THR A 284 8.87 19.92 -4.11
C THR A 284 7.70 19.69 -3.15
N ILE A 285 7.96 19.08 -1.98
CA ILE A 285 6.94 18.89 -0.95
C ILE A 285 6.40 20.23 -0.46
N GLU A 286 7.27 21.20 -0.20
CA GLU A 286 6.84 22.52 0.25
C GLU A 286 6.03 23.28 -0.83
N ALA A 287 6.44 23.21 -2.10
CA ALA A 287 5.68 23.79 -3.22
C ALA A 287 4.26 23.21 -3.34
N VAL A 288 4.11 21.89 -3.15
CA VAL A 288 2.82 21.21 -3.13
C VAL A 288 1.97 21.67 -1.95
N ARG A 289 2.56 21.79 -0.76
CA ARG A 289 1.85 22.29 0.43
C ARG A 289 1.41 23.74 0.27
N GLN A 290 2.20 24.59 -0.38
CA GLN A 290 1.79 25.96 -0.68
C GLN A 290 0.58 26.01 -1.62
N LYS A 291 0.55 25.16 -2.65
CA LYS A 291 -0.58 25.07 -3.60
C LYS A 291 -1.87 24.55 -2.96
N ILE A 292 -1.79 23.55 -2.08
CA ILE A 292 -2.96 22.95 -1.42
C ILE A 292 -3.39 23.75 -0.18
N GLY A 293 -2.43 24.31 0.54
CA GLY A 293 -2.59 25.07 1.78
C GLY A 293 -1.77 24.47 2.93
N LEU A 294 -0.85 25.27 3.48
CA LEU A 294 0.10 24.85 4.54
C LEU A 294 -0.58 24.31 5.80
N GLY A 295 -1.75 24.86 6.17
CA GLY A 295 -2.54 24.40 7.31
C GLY A 295 -3.38 23.15 7.04
N LYS A 296 -3.63 22.82 5.77
CA LYS A 296 -4.45 21.68 5.34
C LYS A 296 -3.61 20.44 5.10
N LEU A 297 -2.42 20.59 4.50
CA LEU A 297 -1.52 19.49 4.17
C LEU A 297 -0.27 19.51 5.05
N LYS A 298 -0.22 18.61 6.01
CA LYS A 298 0.87 18.47 6.98
C LYS A 298 1.83 17.37 6.54
N VAL A 299 3.12 17.60 6.74
CA VAL A 299 4.14 16.56 6.64
C VAL A 299 4.29 15.96 8.02
N LYS A 300 4.16 14.63 8.13
CA LYS A 300 4.56 13.92 9.35
C LYS A 300 5.86 13.20 9.04
N GLU A 301 6.92 13.53 9.76
CA GLU A 301 8.17 12.80 9.66
C GLU A 301 7.90 11.34 10.01
N LEU A 302 8.28 10.43 9.11
CA LEU A 302 8.39 9.03 9.48
C LEU A 302 9.56 8.91 10.46
N PRO A 303 9.39 8.18 11.58
CA PRO A 303 10.50 7.97 12.48
C PRO A 303 11.64 7.28 11.70
N LEU A 304 12.83 7.91 11.75
CA LEU A 304 14.19 7.36 11.58
C LEU A 304 15.03 7.72 10.34
N VAL A 305 14.51 8.32 9.26
CA VAL A 305 15.41 8.62 8.10
C VAL A 305 16.13 9.98 8.24
N TYR A 306 15.63 10.89 9.08
CA TYR A 306 16.27 12.19 9.30
C TYR A 306 17.42 12.15 10.33
N GLN A 307 17.52 11.12 11.17
CA GLN A 307 18.59 11.04 12.17
C GLN A 307 19.92 10.54 11.58
N GLU A 308 19.91 9.58 10.64
CA GLU A 308 21.17 9.07 10.08
C GLU A 308 21.91 10.11 9.22
N LYS A 309 21.21 11.07 8.62
CA LYS A 309 21.85 12.12 7.82
C LYS A 309 22.45 13.21 8.70
N VAL A 310 21.81 13.56 9.81
CA VAL A 310 22.33 14.50 10.80
C VAL A 310 23.51 13.89 11.55
N GLU A 311 23.44 12.60 11.92
CA GLU A 311 24.56 11.92 12.60
C GLU A 311 25.78 11.70 11.69
N ARG A 312 25.59 11.43 10.39
CA ARG A 312 26.71 11.35 9.43
C ARG A 312 27.34 12.71 9.12
N GLU A 313 26.55 13.78 9.07
CA GLU A 313 27.07 15.13 8.83
C GLU A 313 27.75 15.71 10.08
N GLU A 314 27.27 15.40 11.30
CA GLU A 314 27.94 15.79 12.56
C GLU A 314 29.24 15.03 12.81
N GLN A 315 29.31 13.74 12.46
CA GLN A 315 30.54 12.95 12.58
C GLN A 315 31.61 13.35 11.55
N ALA A 316 31.23 13.89 10.39
CA ALA A 316 32.16 14.37 9.37
C ALA A 316 32.79 15.74 9.72
N VAL A 317 32.19 16.52 10.61
CA VAL A 317 32.69 17.85 11.04
C VAL A 317 33.59 17.76 12.29
N GLY A 318 33.58 16.63 13.01
CA GLY A 318 34.29 16.45 14.28
C GLY A 318 35.76 16.02 14.22
N VAL A 319 36.34 15.74 13.04
CA VAL A 319 37.75 15.31 12.92
C VAL A 319 38.56 16.34 12.14
N GLY A 320 38.83 17.48 12.79
CA GLY A 320 39.61 18.55 12.21
C GLY A 320 40.07 19.57 13.25
N GLY A 321 41.03 19.21 14.10
CA GLY A 321 41.63 20.13 15.07
C GLY A 321 42.86 19.54 15.77
N THR A 322 44.02 19.77 15.17
CA THR A 322 45.40 19.64 15.69
C THR A 322 45.58 20.36 17.05
N VAL A 323 46.48 19.98 17.96
CA VAL A 323 47.96 19.85 17.86
C VAL A 323 48.46 18.80 18.84
#